data_AF-A0A526TI20-F1
#
_entry.id   AF-A0A526TI20-F1
#
_cell.length_a   1.000
_cell.length_b   1.000
_cell.length_c   1.000
_cell.angle_alpha   90.00
_cell.angle_beta   90.00
_cell.angle_gamma   90.00
#
_symmetry.space_group_name_H-M   'P 1'
#
loop_
_entity.id
_entity.type
_entity.pdbx_description
1 polymer ?
#
loop_
_entity_poly.entity_id
_entity_poly.type
_entity_poly.pdbx_seq_one_letter_code
_entity_poly.pdbx_strand_id
1 'polypeptide(L)'
;QSAGTLLPSVDGSGSATRNKSAETTSGSDATYSEYQAGFDASWELDLFGANRRGVEAARYGLDASQEELRSTLLTLIGDVASYYTQARGYQARIALARRSAASQRQTAELTRTMAQAGTATA
;
A
#
# COMPACT_ATOMS: atom_id res chain seq x y z
N GLN A 1 -14.48 13.48 0.67
CA GLN A 1 -15.21 13.79 1.91
C GLN A 1 -14.84 15.16 2.49
N SER A 2 -13.58 15.63 2.47
CA SER A 2 -13.17 16.82 3.23
C SER A 2 -13.71 18.17 2.74
N ALA A 3 -13.88 18.40 1.43
CA ALA A 3 -14.33 19.70 0.92
C ALA A 3 -15.79 20.08 1.27
N GLY A 4 -16.60 19.09 1.69
CA GLY A 4 -18.00 19.31 2.06
C GLY A 4 -18.17 20.15 3.33
N THR A 5 -17.17 20.19 4.22
CA THR A 5 -17.25 20.90 5.50
C THR A 5 -17.09 22.42 5.38
N LEU A 6 -16.74 22.93 4.20
CA LEU A 6 -16.59 24.37 3.94
C LEU A 6 -17.90 25.04 3.49
N LEU A 7 -18.92 24.24 3.19
CA LEU A 7 -20.22 24.67 2.69
C LEU A 7 -21.31 24.23 3.67
N PRO A 8 -22.50 24.85 3.63
CA PRO A 8 -23.65 24.32 4.35
C PRO A 8 -23.96 22.88 3.94
N SER A 9 -24.18 22.00 4.91
CA SER A 9 -24.79 20.70 4.69
C SER A 9 -26.31 20.84 4.67
N VAL A 10 -26.96 20.12 3.76
CA VAL A 10 -28.41 20.06 3.65
C VAL A 10 -28.80 18.59 3.66
N ASP A 11 -29.69 18.25 4.59
CA ASP A 11 -30.20 16.90 4.78
C ASP A 11 -31.72 16.90 4.71
N GLY A 12 -32.29 15.82 4.22
CA GLY A 12 -33.74 15.62 4.11
C GLY A 12 -34.16 14.35 4.81
N SER A 13 -35.30 14.39 5.51
CA SER A 13 -35.84 13.23 6.20
C SER A 13 -37.33 13.05 5.91
N GLY A 14 -37.77 11.80 5.98
CA GLY A 14 -39.16 11.40 5.86
C GLY A 14 -39.41 10.17 6.70
N SER A 15 -40.48 10.17 7.49
CA SER A 15 -40.87 9.06 8.36
C SER A 15 -42.38 8.81 8.27
N ALA A 16 -42.76 7.56 8.52
CA ALA A 16 -44.14 7.14 8.63
C ALA A 16 -44.23 6.18 9.82
N THR A 17 -44.97 6.58 10.86
CA THR A 17 -45.11 5.80 12.10
C THR A 17 -46.58 5.52 12.34
N ARG A 18 -46.93 4.26 12.60
CA ARG A 18 -48.30 3.88 12.96
C ARG A 18 -48.39 3.63 14.45
N ASN A 19 -49.19 4.44 15.13
CA ASN A 19 -49.31 4.44 16.57
C ASN A 19 -50.66 3.84 16.97
N LYS A 20 -50.65 3.02 18.03
CA LYS A 20 -51.86 2.60 18.72
C LYS A 20 -51.75 3.05 20.17
N SER A 21 -52.65 3.94 20.61
CA SER A 21 -52.77 4.28 22.02
C SER A 21 -53.78 3.34 22.68
N ALA A 22 -53.40 2.79 23.83
CA ALA A 22 -54.28 2.02 24.70
C ALA A 22 -54.57 2.87 25.94
N GLU A 23 -55.85 2.99 26.31
CA GLU A 23 -56.27 3.77 27.48
C GLU A 23 -56.61 2.85 28.66
N THR A 24 -56.33 3.31 29.88
CA THR A 24 -56.53 2.54 31.12
C THR A 24 -57.86 2.82 31.83
N THR A 25 -58.58 3.90 31.49
CA THR A 25 -59.89 4.22 32.10
C THR A 25 -60.81 4.95 31.10
N SER A 26 -61.78 4.22 30.55
CA SER A 26 -62.99 4.69 29.85
C SER A 26 -62.81 5.72 28.72
N GLY A 27 -62.17 5.30 27.63
CA GLY A 27 -62.24 5.89 26.29
C GLY A 27 -61.85 4.86 25.22
N SER A 28 -61.99 5.19 23.93
CA SER A 28 -61.79 4.25 22.81
C SER A 28 -60.34 4.21 22.31
N ASP A 29 -59.76 2.99 22.19
CA ASP A 29 -58.47 2.73 21.53
C ASP A 29 -58.36 3.47 20.20
N ALA A 30 -57.37 4.34 20.06
CA ALA A 30 -57.13 5.09 18.83
C ALA A 30 -55.90 4.53 18.11
N THR A 31 -56.09 4.16 16.84
CA THR A 31 -54.98 3.82 15.95
C THR A 31 -54.88 4.87 14.87
N TYR A 32 -53.72 5.51 14.74
CA TYR A 32 -53.48 6.56 13.76
C TYR A 32 -52.11 6.37 13.10
N SER A 33 -51.93 6.98 11.93
CA SER A 33 -50.66 6.99 11.22
C SER A 33 -50.16 8.42 11.16
N GLU A 34 -48.90 8.62 11.49
CA GLU A 34 -48.20 9.89 11.45
C GLU A 34 -47.16 9.84 10.35
N TYR A 35 -47.18 10.85 9.47
CA TYR A 35 -46.21 11.01 8.40
C TYR A 35 -45.52 12.35 8.61
N GLN A 36 -44.19 12.32 8.64
CA GLN A 36 -43.38 13.54 8.77
C GLN A 36 -42.41 13.58 7.61
N ALA A 37 -42.21 14.76 7.04
CA ALA A 37 -41.16 14.99 6.06
C ALA A 37 -40.62 16.40 6.27
N GLY A 38 -39.32 16.56 6.10
CA GLY A 38 -38.64 17.83 6.33
C GLY A 38 -37.24 17.84 5.72
N PHE A 39 -36.63 19.01 5.77
CA PHE A 39 -35.22 19.17 5.46
C PHE A 39 -34.62 20.14 6.48
N ASP A 40 -33.34 19.96 6.73
CA ASP A 40 -32.55 20.75 7.65
C ASP A 40 -31.28 21.21 6.93
N ALA A 41 -30.85 22.44 7.22
CA ALA A 41 -29.59 22.97 6.73
C ALA A 41 -28.75 23.44 7.91
N SER A 42 -27.48 23.06 7.93
CA SER A 42 -26.54 23.43 8.98
C SER A 42 -25.24 23.93 8.37
N TRP A 43 -24.65 24.95 8.98
CA TRP A 43 -23.37 25.50 8.52
C TRP A 43 -22.53 25.95 9.70
N GLU A 44 -21.29 25.49 9.74
CA GLU A 44 -20.28 25.94 10.69
C GLU A 44 -19.42 27.04 10.03
N LEU A 45 -19.50 28.25 10.57
CA LEU A 45 -18.68 29.37 10.14
C LEU A 45 -17.22 29.14 10.57
N ASP A 46 -16.33 28.94 9.59
CA ASP A 46 -14.92 28.65 9.83
C ASP A 46 -14.09 29.91 10.16
N LEU A 47 -14.37 30.52 11.32
CA LEU A 47 -13.74 31.78 11.77
C LEU A 47 -12.24 31.63 12.03
N PHE A 48 -11.83 30.45 12.51
CA PHE A 48 -10.43 30.17 12.89
C PHE A 48 -9.70 29.25 11.90
N GLY A 49 -10.39 28.77 10.85
CA GLY A 49 -9.77 27.97 9.80
C GLY A 49 -9.68 26.47 10.10
N ALA A 50 -10.36 25.93 11.11
CA ALA A 50 -10.31 24.52 11.47
C ALA A 50 -10.72 23.62 10.30
N ASN A 51 -11.84 23.93 9.63
CA ASN A 51 -12.31 23.15 8.48
C ASN A 51 -11.37 23.29 7.28
N ARG A 52 -10.90 24.51 7.00
CA ARG A 52 -9.89 24.75 5.94
C ARG A 52 -8.60 23.98 6.17
N ARG A 53 -8.08 23.98 7.40
CA ARG A 53 -6.86 23.24 7.77
C ARG A 53 -7.09 21.73 7.74
N GLY A 54 -8.30 21.24 8.07
CA GLY A 54 -8.66 19.84 7.89
C GLY A 54 -8.63 19.39 6.43
N VAL A 55 -9.14 20.21 5.51
CA VAL A 55 -9.05 19.95 4.06
C VAL A 55 -7.60 19.97 3.59
N GLU A 56 -6.80 20.94 4.02
CA GLU A 56 -5.39 21.05 3.68
C GLU A 56 -4.60 19.82 4.18
N ALA A 57 -4.81 19.41 5.43
CA ALA A 57 -4.19 18.21 6.00
C ALA A 57 -4.58 16.94 5.22
N ALA A 58 -5.84 16.80 4.81
CA ALA A 58 -6.27 15.67 3.99
C ALA A 58 -5.59 15.65 2.61
N ARG A 59 -5.33 16.82 2.01
CA ARG A 59 -4.57 16.93 0.75
C ARG A 59 -3.10 16.53 0.95
N TYR A 60 -2.44 17.07 1.98
CA TYR A 60 -1.07 16.66 2.27
C TYR A 60 -0.96 15.19 2.68
N GLY A 61 -2.00 14.61 3.28
CA GLY A 61 -2.06 13.16 3.52
C GLY A 61 -2.09 12.35 2.23
N LEU A 62 -2.83 12.82 1.21
CA LEU A 62 -2.79 12.21 -0.13
C LEU A 62 -1.39 12.34 -0.75
N ASP A 63 -0.80 13.53 -0.73
CA ASP A 63 0.55 13.76 -1.28
C ASP A 63 1.59 12.88 -0.58
N ALA A 64 1.53 12.78 0.75
CA ALA A 64 2.40 11.91 1.54
C ALA A 64 2.24 10.44 1.15
N SER A 65 1.01 9.96 0.93
CA SER A 65 0.77 8.57 0.49
C SER A 65 1.37 8.28 -0.90
N GLN A 66 1.39 9.29 -1.79
CA GLN A 66 2.02 9.17 -3.10
C GLN A 66 3.54 9.11 -2.99
N GLU A 67 4.14 9.91 -2.12
CA GLU A 67 5.58 9.88 -1.88
C GLU A 67 6.02 8.60 -1.15
N GLU A 68 5.21 8.06 -0.24
CA GLU A 68 5.47 6.77 0.40
C GLU A 68 5.46 5.61 -0.61
N LEU A 69 4.52 5.63 -1.55
CA LEU A 69 4.52 4.70 -2.68
C LEU A 69 5.80 4.82 -3.52
N ARG A 70 6.20 6.05 -3.88
CA ARG A 70 7.44 6.31 -4.64
C ARG A 70 8.67 5.81 -3.90
N SER A 71 8.76 6.05 -2.59
CA SER A 71 9.87 5.60 -1.74
C SER A 71 9.95 4.06 -1.66
N THR A 72 8.81 3.40 -1.51
CA THR A 72 8.70 1.94 -1.52
C THR A 72 9.16 1.36 -2.85
N LEU A 73 8.71 1.94 -3.97
CA LEU A 73 9.12 1.51 -5.32
C LEU A 73 10.62 1.74 -5.55
N LEU A 74 11.19 2.84 -5.08
CA LEU A 74 12.62 3.11 -5.20
C LEU A 74 13.45 2.04 -4.46
N THR A 75 13.05 1.69 -3.25
CA THR A 75 13.68 0.62 -2.47
C THR A 75 13.57 -0.72 -3.19
N LEU A 76 12.38 -1.07 -3.66
CA LEU A 76 12.14 -2.32 -4.39
C LEU A 76 13.00 -2.44 -5.65
N ILE A 77 13.09 -1.37 -6.45
CA ILE A 77 13.92 -1.34 -7.65
C ILE A 77 15.40 -1.47 -7.29
N GLY A 78 15.83 -0.78 -6.22
CA GLY A 78 17.19 -0.87 -5.69
C GLY A 78 17.56 -2.30 -5.30
N ASP A 79 16.67 -2.99 -4.58
CA ASP A 79 16.86 -4.38 -4.17
C ASP A 79 16.95 -5.31 -5.39
N VAL A 80 16.04 -5.18 -6.36
CA VAL A 80 16.07 -5.98 -7.60
C VAL A 80 17.38 -5.79 -8.35
N ALA A 81 17.82 -4.53 -8.54
CA ALA A 81 19.07 -4.23 -9.23
C ALA A 81 20.30 -4.81 -8.50
N SER A 82 20.32 -4.69 -7.16
CA SER A 82 21.38 -5.23 -6.31
C SER A 82 21.44 -6.75 -6.41
N TYR A 83 20.31 -7.44 -6.20
CA TYR A 83 20.26 -8.89 -6.24
C TYR A 83 20.55 -9.45 -7.63
N TYR A 84 20.08 -8.79 -8.69
CA TYR A 84 20.41 -9.18 -10.04
C TYR A 84 21.92 -9.10 -10.30
N THR A 85 22.55 -7.98 -9.92
CA THR A 85 23.99 -7.78 -10.11
C THR A 85 24.81 -8.80 -9.31
N GLN A 86 24.40 -9.09 -8.07
CA GLN A 86 25.01 -10.12 -7.25
C GLN A 86 24.89 -11.52 -7.90
N ALA A 87 23.70 -11.88 -8.38
CA ALA A 87 23.47 -13.14 -9.07
C ALA A 87 24.35 -13.29 -10.32
N ARG A 88 24.43 -12.26 -11.18
CA ARG A 88 25.32 -12.24 -12.35
C ARG A 88 26.79 -12.32 -11.95
N GLY A 89 27.17 -11.65 -10.85
CA GLY A 89 28.52 -11.73 -10.27
C GLY A 89 28.88 -13.15 -9.84
N TYR A 90 27.99 -13.85 -9.14
CA TYR A 90 28.21 -15.24 -8.76
C TYR A 90 28.30 -16.18 -9.96
N GLN A 91 27.44 -16.02 -10.96
CA GLN A 91 27.50 -16.78 -12.20
C GLN A 91 28.86 -16.60 -12.91
N ALA A 92 29.36 -15.37 -12.99
CA ALA A 92 30.67 -15.08 -13.58
C ALA A 92 31.82 -15.73 -12.79
N ARG A 93 31.77 -15.69 -11.45
CA ARG A 93 32.75 -16.34 -10.57
C ARG A 93 32.75 -17.86 -10.74
N ILE A 94 31.57 -18.48 -10.82
CA ILE A 94 31.43 -19.92 -11.08
C ILE A 94 32.02 -20.28 -12.44
N ALA A 95 31.72 -19.50 -13.49
CA ALA A 95 32.26 -19.74 -14.82
C ALA A 95 33.79 -19.62 -14.84
N LEU A 96 34.35 -18.62 -14.15
CA LEU A 96 35.80 -18.45 -14.01
C LEU A 96 36.44 -19.63 -13.26
N ALA A 97 35.89 -20.01 -12.11
CA ALA A 97 36.40 -21.12 -11.31
C ALA A 97 36.42 -22.45 -12.09
N ARG A 98 35.38 -22.71 -12.90
CA ARG A 98 35.33 -23.89 -13.78
C ARG A 98 36.43 -23.88 -14.84
N ARG A 99 36.68 -22.73 -15.48
CA ARG A 99 37.78 -22.59 -16.45
C ARG A 99 39.14 -22.79 -15.79
N SER A 100 39.37 -22.20 -14.62
CA SER A 100 40.61 -22.38 -13.87
C SER A 100 40.83 -23.85 -13.48
N ALA A 101 39.80 -24.54 -13.00
CA ALA A 101 39.89 -25.95 -12.65
C ALA A 101 40.18 -26.86 -13.86
N ALA A 102 39.63 -26.53 -15.04
CA ALA A 102 39.92 -27.26 -16.27
C ALA A 102 41.37 -27.05 -16.72
N SER A 103 41.86 -25.81 -16.69
CA SER A 103 43.26 -25.49 -17.03
C SER A 103 44.25 -26.17 -16.07
N GLN A 104 44.00 -26.13 -14.76
CA GLN A 104 44.83 -26.83 -13.77
C GLN A 104 44.87 -28.34 -13.99
N ARG A 105 43.74 -28.96 -14.37
CA ARG A 105 43.69 -30.39 -14.73
C ARG A 105 44.56 -30.71 -15.95
N GLN A 106 44.47 -29.89 -17.00
CA GLN A 106 45.31 -30.06 -18.19
C GLN A 106 46.81 -29.92 -17.88
N THR A 107 47.19 -28.95 -17.04
CA THR A 107 48.58 -28.80 -16.58
C THR A 107 49.03 -30.00 -15.77
N ALA A 108 48.21 -30.49 -14.83
CA ALA A 108 48.55 -31.67 -14.03
C ALA A 108 48.71 -32.93 -14.88
N GLU A 109 47.87 -33.13 -15.89
CA GLU A 109 48.00 -34.23 -16.86
C GLU A 109 49.30 -34.12 -17.66
N LEU A 110 49.62 -32.94 -18.19
CA LEU A 110 50.86 -32.70 -18.94
C LEU A 110 52.11 -33.00 -18.08
N THR A 111 52.16 -32.47 -16.86
CA THR A 111 53.27 -32.72 -15.93
C THR A 111 53.42 -34.20 -15.60
N ARG A 112 52.30 -34.92 -15.39
CA ARG A 112 52.32 -36.36 -15.16
C ARG A 112 52.88 -37.12 -16.37
N THR A 113 52.47 -36.78 -17.58
CA THR A 113 53.00 -37.39 -18.81
C THR A 113 54.49 -37.13 -18.97
N MET A 114 54.97 -35.90 -18.73
CA MET A 114 56.39 -35.56 -18.79
C MET A 114 57.22 -36.36 -17.78
N ALA A 115 56.72 -36.54 -16.56
CA ALA A 115 57.36 -37.33 -15.52
C ALA A 115 57.45 -38.81 -15.88
N GLN A 116 56.38 -39.40 -16.42
CA GLN A 116 56.37 -40.79 -16.89
C GLN A 116 57.29 -41.03 -18.07
N ALA A 117 57.42 -40.05 -18.98
CA ALA A 117 58.32 -40.11 -20.12
C ALA A 117 59.81 -39.92 -19.75
N GLY A 118 60.14 -39.72 -18.47
CA GLY A 118 61.52 -39.47 -18.02
C GLY A 118 62.07 -38.10 -18.44
N THR A 119 61.21 -37.21 -18.93
CA THR A 119 61.56 -35.87 -19.43
C THR A 119 61.35 -34.76 -18.40
N ALA A 120 60.70 -35.06 -17.25
CA ALA A 120 60.64 -34.12 -16.14
C ALA A 120 62.00 -34.12 -15.43
N THR A 121 62.74 -33.01 -15.56
CA THR A 121 64.01 -32.78 -14.85
C THR A 121 63.80 -32.75 -13.33
N ALA A 122 64.88 -33.11 -12.61
CA ALA A 122 65.06 -32.89 -11.17
C ALA A 122 64.92 -31.42 -10.77
#